data_AF-A0AAV2QZX6-F1
#
_entry.id   AF-A0AAV2QZX6-F1
#
_cell.length_a   1.000
_cell.length_b   1.000
_cell.length_c   1.000
_cell.angle_alpha   90.00
_cell.angle_beta   90.00
_cell.angle_gamma   90.00
#
_symmetry.space_group_name_H-M   'P 1'
#
loop_
_entity.id
_entity.type
_entity.pdbx_description
1 polymer ?
#
loop_
_entity_poly.entity_id
_entity_poly.type
_entity_poly.pdbx_seq_one_letter_code
_entity_poly.pdbx_strand_id
1 'polypeptide(L)'
;DIDECQETVCDQVCINTPGSYRCGCHAGYRWLYGDIKCTDINECTEMLDECQHICHNNQGGYHCHCHRGYRLNPDRQTCSFGGGLGSRPWKPIKDTPKIDKRDKADTAVKTDKVKKTQDKTVEKKKIKQEQRERSTDRREG
;
A
#
# COMPACT_ATOMS: atom_id res chain seq x y z
N ASP A 1 -42.47 9.28 -7.83
CA ASP A 1 -41.05 8.94 -7.72
C ASP A 1 -40.65 9.11 -6.27
N ILE A 2 -39.90 8.17 -5.71
CA ILE A 2 -39.38 8.25 -4.34
C ILE A 2 -37.93 8.69 -4.48
N ASP A 3 -37.45 9.61 -3.63
CA ASP A 3 -36.04 9.99 -3.66
C ASP A 3 -35.22 9.02 -2.80
N GLU A 4 -34.63 8.00 -3.43
CA GLU A 4 -33.82 7.02 -2.72
C GLU A 4 -32.53 7.64 -2.16
N CYS A 5 -32.09 8.82 -2.62
CA CYS A 5 -30.90 9.50 -2.09
C CYS A 5 -31.10 10.16 -0.72
N GLN A 6 -32.34 10.20 -0.20
CA GLN A 6 -32.59 10.59 1.18
C GLN A 6 -32.23 9.49 2.19
N GLU A 7 -32.00 8.26 1.72
CA GLU A 7 -31.54 7.13 2.51
C GLU A 7 -30.03 6.89 2.31
N THR A 8 -29.38 6.15 3.22
CA THR A 8 -27.95 5.80 3.10
C THR A 8 -27.72 4.62 2.15
N VAL A 9 -28.03 4.80 0.86
CA VAL A 9 -27.86 3.79 -0.20
C VAL A 9 -26.50 3.84 -0.91
N CYS A 10 -25.88 5.02 -0.99
CA CYS A 10 -24.58 5.22 -1.62
C CYS A 10 -23.52 5.64 -0.60
N ASP A 11 -22.25 5.32 -0.86
CA ASP A 11 -21.12 5.69 0.00
C ASP A 11 -20.73 7.17 -0.15
N GLN A 12 -20.67 7.69 -1.38
CA GLN A 12 -20.23 9.06 -1.66
C GLN A 12 -21.25 9.87 -2.46
N VAL A 13 -21.42 9.60 -3.75
CA VAL A 13 -22.33 10.36 -4.63
C VAL A 13 -23.59 9.56 -4.86
N CYS A 14 -24.76 10.18 -4.67
CA CYS A 14 -26.06 9.63 -5.05
C CYS A 14 -26.76 10.58 -6.03
N ILE A 15 -27.29 10.02 -7.12
CA ILE A 15 -28.07 10.73 -8.12
C ILE A 15 -29.41 10.02 -8.25
N ASN A 16 -30.49 10.68 -7.83
CA ASN A 16 -31.84 10.17 -8.01
C ASN A 16 -32.27 10.33 -9.48
N THR A 17 -32.93 9.33 -10.03
CA THR A 17 -33.44 9.29 -11.40
C THR A 17 -34.89 8.81 -11.40
N PRO A 18 -35.74 9.21 -12.36
CA PRO A 18 -37.13 8.74 -12.36
C PRO A 18 -37.21 7.21 -12.40
N GLY A 19 -37.72 6.61 -11.32
CA GLY A 19 -37.88 5.17 -11.12
C GLY A 19 -36.64 4.40 -10.62
N SER A 20 -35.52 5.07 -10.29
CA SER A 20 -34.31 4.43 -9.76
C SER A 20 -33.28 5.43 -9.21
N TYR A 21 -32.12 4.97 -8.76
CA TYR A 21 -30.99 5.84 -8.39
C TYR A 21 -29.69 5.31 -8.96
N ARG A 22 -28.68 6.19 -9.02
CA ARG A 22 -27.32 5.83 -9.42
C ARG A 22 -26.34 6.33 -8.37
N CYS A 23 -25.45 5.44 -7.93
CA CYS A 23 -24.33 5.82 -7.09
C CYS A 23 -23.11 6.17 -7.94
N GLY A 24 -22.21 6.98 -7.39
CA GLY A 24 -20.91 7.30 -7.96
C GLY A 24 -19.87 7.54 -6.87
N CYS A 25 -18.61 7.62 -7.30
CA CYS A 25 -17.50 8.01 -6.43
C CYS A 25 -16.99 9.40 -6.81
N HIS A 26 -16.40 10.11 -5.86
CA HIS A 26 -15.68 11.35 -6.09
C HIS A 26 -14.44 11.11 -6.97
N ALA A 27 -13.90 12.19 -7.54
CA ALA A 27 -12.63 12.11 -8.26
C ALA A 27 -11.52 11.57 -7.34
N GLY A 28 -10.63 10.73 -7.88
CA GLY A 28 -9.60 10.03 -7.11
C GLY A 28 -10.09 8.77 -6.39
N TYR A 29 -11.34 8.35 -6.58
CA TYR A 29 -11.89 7.12 -6.00
C TYR A 29 -12.39 6.16 -7.09
N ARG A 30 -12.32 4.86 -6.80
CA ARG A 30 -12.88 3.80 -7.65
C ARG A 30 -13.78 2.85 -6.86
N TRP A 31 -14.65 2.17 -7.58
CA TRP A 31 -15.48 1.11 -7.03
C TRP A 31 -14.64 -0.13 -6.76
N LEU A 32 -14.83 -0.73 -5.60
CA LEU A 32 -14.34 -2.08 -5.35
C LEU A 32 -15.36 -3.09 -5.92
N TYR A 33 -14.89 -4.10 -6.65
CA TYR A 33 -15.78 -5.12 -7.21
C TYR A 33 -16.62 -5.78 -6.12
N GLY A 34 -17.95 -5.63 -6.21
CA GLY A 34 -18.92 -6.29 -5.34
C GLY A 34 -19.53 -5.41 -4.24
N ASP A 35 -19.03 -4.19 -4.02
CA ASP A 35 -19.55 -3.26 -3.02
C ASP A 35 -19.87 -1.88 -3.63
N ILE A 36 -20.83 -1.14 -3.05
CA ILE A 36 -21.12 0.28 -3.37
C ILE A 36 -20.09 1.22 -2.69
N LYS A 37 -18.96 0.68 -2.25
CA LYS A 37 -17.92 1.42 -1.52
C LYS A 37 -16.90 2.02 -2.47
N CYS A 38 -16.57 3.27 -2.22
CA CYS A 38 -15.58 4.03 -2.94
C CYS A 38 -14.24 3.92 -2.20
N THR A 39 -13.27 3.26 -2.83
CA THR A 39 -11.90 3.23 -2.33
C THR A 39 -11.07 4.29 -3.02
N ASP A 40 -10.23 4.95 -2.24
CA ASP A 40 -9.20 5.85 -2.73
C ASP A 40 -8.30 5.13 -3.75
N ILE A 41 -8.00 5.79 -4.86
CA ILE A 41 -7.03 5.33 -5.85
C ILE A 41 -5.67 5.83 -5.35
N ASN A 42 -4.72 4.91 -5.20
CA ASN A 42 -3.38 5.32 -4.79
C ASN A 42 -2.50 5.54 -6.01
N GLU A 43 -2.47 6.78 -6.50
CA GLU A 43 -1.74 7.14 -7.72
C GLU A 43 -0.24 6.87 -7.60
N CYS A 44 0.35 7.02 -6.40
CA CYS A 44 1.76 6.75 -6.16
C CYS A 44 2.12 5.26 -6.29
N THR A 45 1.19 4.35 -5.97
CA THR A 45 1.43 2.90 -6.11
C THR A 45 1.07 2.38 -7.49
N GLU A 46 0.11 3.03 -8.14
CA GLU A 46 -0.33 2.68 -9.50
C GLU A 46 0.51 3.39 -10.57
N MET A 47 1.51 4.19 -10.18
CA MET A 47 2.39 4.95 -11.07
C MET A 47 1.61 5.88 -12.02
N LEU A 48 0.50 6.42 -11.50
CA LEU A 48 -0.35 7.39 -12.18
C LEU A 48 -0.03 8.83 -11.74
N ASP A 49 0.91 8.99 -10.81
CA ASP A 49 1.36 10.29 -10.37
C ASP A 49 2.26 10.98 -11.40
N GLU A 50 2.16 12.30 -11.47
CA GLU A 50 3.00 13.13 -12.34
C GLU A 50 4.12 13.82 -11.54
N CYS A 51 4.48 13.28 -10.37
CA CYS A 51 5.46 13.91 -9.49
C CYS A 51 6.89 13.76 -10.02
N GLN A 52 7.65 14.85 -10.05
CA GLN A 52 9.06 14.80 -10.46
C GLN A 52 9.96 14.06 -9.44
N HIS A 53 9.64 14.18 -8.14
CA HIS A 53 10.47 13.65 -7.06
C HIS A 53 9.69 12.64 -6.20
N ILE A 54 9.03 13.11 -5.14
CA ILE A 54 8.39 12.25 -4.15
C ILE A 54 6.88 12.36 -4.30
N CYS A 55 6.19 11.23 -4.47
CA CYS A 55 4.74 11.15 -4.44
C CYS A 55 4.26 10.75 -3.04
N HIS A 56 3.24 11.44 -2.54
CA HIS A 56 2.51 11.06 -1.34
C HIS A 56 1.01 10.96 -1.64
N ASN A 57 0.47 9.77 -1.41
CA ASN A 57 -0.96 9.52 -1.59
C ASN A 57 -1.77 10.24 -0.50
N ASN A 58 -2.90 10.81 -0.88
CA ASN A 58 -3.89 11.35 0.04
C ASN A 58 -5.30 10.86 -0.33
N GLN A 59 -6.26 11.00 0.57
CA GLN A 59 -7.63 10.60 0.26
C GLN A 59 -8.22 11.57 -0.77
N GLY A 60 -8.56 11.03 -1.95
CA GLY A 60 -9.07 11.76 -3.12
C GLY A 60 -7.99 12.23 -4.09
N GLY A 61 -6.74 11.78 -3.94
CA GLY A 61 -5.67 12.05 -4.90
C GLY A 61 -4.26 11.92 -4.34
N TYR A 62 -3.37 12.78 -4.79
CA TYR A 62 -1.98 12.77 -4.35
C TYR A 62 -1.38 14.17 -4.29
N HIS A 63 -0.21 14.26 -3.66
CA HIS A 63 0.56 15.49 -3.63
C HIS A 63 2.06 15.22 -3.78
N CYS A 64 2.71 16.05 -4.57
CA CYS A 64 4.13 15.93 -4.84
C CYS A 64 4.96 16.71 -3.82
N HIS A 65 6.08 16.13 -3.43
CA HIS A 65 7.08 16.74 -2.56
C HIS A 65 8.44 16.75 -3.25
N CYS A 66 9.19 17.82 -3.00
CA CYS A 66 10.53 17.98 -3.53
C CYS A 66 11.59 17.57 -2.53
N HIS A 67 12.69 16.99 -3.02
CA HIS A 67 13.87 16.79 -2.21
C HIS A 67 14.42 18.10 -1.63
N ARG A 68 15.22 17.98 -0.57
CA ARG A 68 15.82 19.11 0.11
C ARG A 68 16.61 19.98 -0.87
N GLY A 69 16.39 21.30 -0.81
CA GLY A 69 17.02 22.28 -1.71
C GLY A 69 16.17 22.61 -2.94
N TYR A 70 15.11 21.86 -3.20
CA TYR A 70 14.14 22.14 -4.24
C TYR A 70 12.84 22.72 -3.66
N ARG A 71 12.08 23.40 -4.50
CA ARG A 71 10.74 23.96 -4.23
C ARG A 71 9.78 23.42 -5.27
N LEU A 72 8.58 23.11 -4.82
CA LEU A 72 7.50 22.67 -5.71
C LEU A 72 7.06 23.87 -6.55
N ASN A 73 6.97 23.66 -7.86
CA ASN A 73 6.53 24.67 -8.80
C ASN A 73 5.00 24.85 -8.73
N PRO A 74 4.45 25.92 -9.33
CA PRO A 74 3.00 26.19 -9.31
C PRO A 74 2.15 25.10 -10.00
N ASP A 75 2.77 24.29 -10.87
CA ASP A 75 2.15 23.11 -11.48
C ASP A 75 1.88 21.97 -10.48
N ARG A 76 2.41 22.08 -9.25
CA ARG A 76 2.34 21.08 -8.18
C ARG A 76 2.94 19.72 -8.52
N GLN A 77 3.77 19.65 -9.55
CA GLN A 77 4.33 18.41 -10.07
C GLN A 77 5.85 18.48 -10.16
N THR A 78 6.37 19.58 -10.72
CA THR A 78 7.80 19.75 -10.95
C THR A 78 8.49 20.50 -9.81
N CYS A 79 9.78 20.28 -9.69
CA CYS A 79 10.62 20.79 -8.62
C CYS A 79 11.76 21.62 -9.22
N SER A 80 11.82 22.90 -8.85
CA SER A 80 12.92 23.79 -9.21
C SER A 80 13.87 24.02 -8.03
N PHE A 81 15.15 24.29 -8.29
CA PHE A 81 16.10 24.57 -7.22
C PHE A 81 15.71 25.89 -6.52
N GLY A 82 15.32 25.78 -5.25
CA GLY A 82 14.66 26.85 -4.50
C GLY A 82 15.59 27.88 -3.85
N GLY A 83 16.83 28.02 -4.34
CA GLY A 83 17.72 29.14 -4.04
C GLY A 83 17.84 29.56 -2.57
N GLY A 84 17.84 28.61 -1.63
CA GLY A 84 17.99 28.91 -0.20
C GLY A 84 19.47 28.95 0.20
N LEU A 85 20.10 30.11 0.10
CA LEU A 85 21.37 30.43 0.76
C LEU A 85 21.23 30.14 2.27
N GLY A 86 21.72 28.98 2.73
CA GLY A 86 21.61 28.57 4.14
C GLY A 86 21.60 27.06 4.38
N SER A 87 21.37 26.26 3.33
CA SER A 87 21.60 24.81 3.42
C SER A 87 23.04 24.52 3.03
N ARG A 88 23.83 23.93 3.93
CA ARG A 88 25.10 23.28 3.58
C ARG A 88 24.93 22.52 2.26
N PRO A 89 25.91 22.55 1.33
CA PRO A 89 25.83 21.80 0.08
C PRO A 89 25.36 20.39 0.38
N TRP A 90 24.36 19.88 -0.36
CA TRP A 90 23.99 18.47 -0.27
C TRP A 90 25.21 17.69 -0.74
N LYS A 91 26.04 17.29 0.23
CA LYS A 91 27.05 16.28 0.00
C LYS A 91 26.25 15.02 -0.32
N PRO A 92 26.48 14.36 -1.46
CA PRO A 92 25.95 13.02 -1.65
C PRO A 92 26.35 12.25 -0.41
N ILE A 93 25.34 11.67 0.24
CA ILE A 93 25.53 10.90 1.45
C ILE A 93 26.49 9.76 1.07
N LYS A 94 27.78 9.92 1.38
CA LYS A 94 28.73 8.81 1.41
C LYS A 94 28.43 8.02 2.67
N ASP A 95 27.21 7.52 2.80
CA ASP A 95 26.90 6.42 3.70
C ASP A 95 27.45 5.18 3.01
N THR A 96 28.79 5.09 2.94
CA THR A 96 29.35 3.78 3.24
C THR A 96 29.02 3.58 4.71
N PRO A 97 28.23 2.55 5.06
CA PRO A 97 27.96 2.26 6.45
C PRO A 97 29.32 1.96 7.09
N LYS A 98 29.87 2.92 7.83
CA LYS A 98 30.88 2.62 8.83
C LYS A 98 30.11 1.90 9.91
N ILE A 99 30.03 0.58 9.75
CA ILE A 99 29.56 -0.33 10.79
C ILE A 99 30.45 -0.05 12.00
N ASP A 100 29.91 0.70 12.96
CA ASP A 100 30.53 0.81 14.26
C ASP A 100 30.66 -0.62 14.78
N LYS A 101 31.86 -1.04 15.19
CA LYS A 101 32.16 -2.45 15.54
C LYS A 101 31.37 -2.94 16.76
N ARG A 102 30.46 -2.11 17.29
CA ARG A 102 29.61 -2.36 18.46
C ARG A 102 28.17 -2.78 18.12
N ASP A 103 27.71 -2.62 16.88
CA ASP A 103 26.34 -3.01 16.47
C ASP A 103 26.25 -4.39 15.79
N LYS A 104 27.23 -5.27 16.03
CA LYS A 104 27.26 -6.65 15.50
C LYS A 104 26.28 -7.61 16.21
N ALA A 105 25.40 -7.15 17.10
CA ALA A 105 24.51 -8.01 17.87
C ALA A 105 23.05 -8.03 17.37
N ASP A 106 22.56 -6.99 16.69
CA ASP A 106 21.11 -6.87 16.43
C ASP A 106 20.64 -7.33 15.05
N THR A 107 21.56 -7.49 14.08
CA THR A 107 21.22 -7.91 12.70
C THR A 107 21.24 -9.43 12.51
N ALA A 108 21.55 -10.21 13.55
CA ALA A 108 21.48 -11.68 13.52
C ALA A 108 20.16 -12.25 14.10
N VAL A 109 19.33 -11.44 14.77
CA VAL A 109 18.19 -11.98 15.54
C VAL A 109 16.90 -12.15 14.71
N LYS A 110 16.76 -11.47 13.56
CA LYS A 110 15.47 -11.48 12.81
C LYS A 110 15.35 -12.53 11.70
N THR A 111 16.45 -13.09 11.20
CA THR A 111 16.41 -14.08 10.10
C THR A 111 16.25 -15.53 10.56
N ASP A 112 16.55 -15.85 11.83
CA ASP A 112 16.39 -17.22 12.35
C ASP A 112 14.96 -17.56 12.78
N LYS A 113 14.14 -16.55 13.10
CA LYS A 113 12.76 -16.79 13.55
C LYS A 113 11.82 -17.20 12.42
N VAL A 114 12.04 -16.71 11.19
CA VAL A 114 11.20 -17.05 10.03
C VAL A 114 11.53 -18.46 9.50
N LYS A 115 12.81 -18.83 9.41
CA LYS A 115 13.22 -20.17 8.94
C LYS A 115 12.71 -21.31 9.83
N LYS A 116 12.76 -21.13 11.15
CA LYS A 116 12.36 -22.20 12.10
C LYS A 116 10.85 -22.49 12.13
N THR A 117 10.02 -21.56 11.64
CA THR A 117 8.55 -21.70 11.64
C THR A 117 8.05 -22.43 10.39
N GLN A 118 8.73 -22.29 9.25
CA GLN A 118 8.39 -23.02 8.02
C GLN A 118 8.70 -24.51 8.14
N ASP A 119 9.86 -24.87 8.70
CA ASP A 119 10.31 -26.27 8.85
C ASP A 119 9.36 -27.13 9.71
N LYS A 120 8.88 -26.57 10.84
CA LYS A 120 7.92 -27.26 11.72
C LYS A 120 6.54 -27.48 11.09
N THR A 121 6.18 -26.69 10.08
CA THR A 121 4.89 -26.78 9.39
C THR A 121 4.94 -27.83 8.28
N VAL A 122 6.10 -28.02 7.65
CA VAL A 122 6.33 -29.07 6.64
C VAL A 122 6.35 -30.46 7.30
N GLU A 123 7.05 -30.61 8.42
CA GLU A 123 7.13 -31.90 9.14
C GLU A 123 5.76 -32.34 9.70
N LYS A 124 4.98 -31.39 10.25
CA LYS A 124 3.61 -31.67 10.73
C LYS A 124 2.63 -32.04 9.61
N LYS A 125 2.83 -31.52 8.39
CA LYS A 125 2.01 -31.88 7.22
C LYS A 125 2.34 -33.29 6.71
N LYS A 126 3.61 -33.69 6.75
CA LYS A 126 4.06 -35.02 6.32
C LYS A 126 3.51 -36.15 7.22
N ILE A 127 3.58 -35.98 8.55
CA ILE A 127 3.04 -36.96 9.51
C ILE A 127 1.50 -37.10 9.40
N LYS A 128 0.79 -36.01 9.10
CA LYS A 128 -0.68 -36.03 8.94
C LYS A 128 -1.14 -36.72 7.65
N GLN A 129 -0.31 -36.73 6.60
CA GLN A 129 -0.58 -37.45 5.36
C GLN A 129 -0.38 -38.96 5.55
N GLU A 130 0.72 -39.38 6.17
CA GLU A 130 1.01 -40.80 6.43
C GLU A 130 -0.02 -41.46 7.35
N GLN A 131 -0.62 -40.73 8.30
CA GLN A 131 -1.72 -41.25 9.12
C GLN A 131 -3.06 -41.34 8.38
N ARG A 132 -3.28 -40.55 7.33
CA ARG A 132 -4.46 -40.68 6.46
C ARG A 132 -4.36 -41.91 5.56
N GLU A 133 -3.19 -42.14 4.97
CA GLU A 133 -2.94 -43.31 4.09
C GLU A 133 -2.98 -44.64 4.87
N ARG A 134 -2.56 -44.65 6.15
CA ARG A 134 -2.67 -45.83 7.03
C ARG A 134 -4.10 -46.11 7.53
N SER A 135 -5.03 -45.17 7.37
CA SER A 135 -6.43 -45.33 7.77
C SER A 135 -7.34 -45.84 6.64
N THR A 136 -6.93 -45.65 5.38
CA THR A 136 -7.62 -46.18 4.20
C THR A 136 -7.36 -47.67 3.98
N ASP A 137 -6.25 -48.21 4.49
CA ASP A 137 -5.86 -49.62 4.38
C ASP A 137 -6.55 -50.56 5.40
N ARG A 138 -7.50 -50.04 6.20
CA ARG A 138 -8.26 -50.82 7.20
C ARG A 138 -9.74 -50.94 6.88
N ARG A 139 -10.15 -50.56 5.67
CA ARG A 139 -11.53 -50.68 5.18
C ARG A 139 -11.71 -51.61 3.97
N GLU A 140 -10.62 -52.23 3.50
CA GLU A 140 -10.66 -53.28 2.47
C GLU A 140 -10.00 -54.58 2.95
N GLY A 141 -10.25 -54.95 4.21
CA GLY A 141 -9.94 -56.25 4.79
C GLY A 141 -11.12 -56.79 5.57
#